data_AF-Q8KEZ8-F1
#
_entry.id   AF-Q8KEZ8-F1
#
_cell.length_a   1.000
_cell.length_b   1.000
_cell.length_c   1.000
_cell.angle_alpha   90.00
_cell.angle_beta   90.00
_cell.angle_gamma   90.00
#
_symmetry.space_group_name_H-M   'P 1'
#
loop_
_entity.id
_entity.type
_entity.pdbx_description
1 polymer ?
#
loop_
_entity_poly.entity_id
_entity_poly.type
_entity_poly.pdbx_seq_one_letter_code
_entity_poly.pdbx_strand_id
1 'polypeptide(L)'
;MLYVVGGMGVVVWRGASKGEWVEMYLAGGDLKKSLKWGGIAGGILFVLDLVNTVIYYSKGAPPMVDMLGILVNMNFLFLFPILVLAEEFLWRGLMLSSMVEKGFNPHLSVFVTALCYVLNHYAVAPVGMYERGLMAMMAFPIGILGGYIVLKSKNVWGSVLVHMITMFSMVLDIFVIPNVVPSLFHL
;
A
#
# COMPACT_ATOMS: atom_id res chain seq x y z
N MET A 1 -7.94 11.73 7.48
CA MET A 1 -6.91 12.63 8.07
C MET A 1 -6.36 12.15 9.41
N LEU A 2 -7.18 11.88 10.43
CA LEU A 2 -6.69 11.43 11.75
C LEU A 2 -5.77 10.20 11.67
N TYR A 3 -6.11 9.22 10.84
CA TYR A 3 -5.27 8.04 10.62
C TYR A 3 -3.86 8.39 10.11
N VAL A 4 -3.78 9.20 9.04
CA VAL A 4 -2.51 9.62 8.42
C VAL A 4 -1.68 10.46 9.39
N VAL A 5 -2.28 11.49 9.99
CA VAL A 5 -1.59 12.40 10.91
C VAL A 5 -1.18 11.68 12.18
N GLY A 6 -2.05 10.82 12.74
CA GLY A 6 -1.76 10.02 13.92
C GLY A 6 -0.67 8.97 13.66
N GLY A 7 -0.76 8.23 12.56
CA GLY A 7 0.23 7.22 12.17
C GLY A 7 1.61 7.84 11.95
N MET A 8 1.69 8.88 11.14
CA MET A 8 2.93 9.64 10.94
C MET A 8 3.41 10.29 12.24
N GLY A 9 2.51 10.87 13.03
CA GLY A 9 2.82 11.52 14.29
C GLY A 9 3.49 10.59 15.28
N VAL A 10 2.98 9.35 15.44
CA VAL A 10 3.60 8.35 16.32
C VAL A 10 4.98 7.94 15.81
N VAL A 11 5.13 7.71 14.51
CA VAL A 11 6.44 7.36 13.91
C VAL A 11 7.45 8.47 14.12
N VAL A 12 7.10 9.71 13.77
CA VAL A 12 7.97 10.87 13.91
C VAL A 12 8.30 11.13 15.37
N TRP A 13 7.33 11.03 16.27
CA TRP A 13 7.55 11.17 17.71
C TRP A 13 8.55 10.13 18.23
N ARG A 14 8.38 8.84 17.88
CA ARG A 14 9.33 7.78 18.29
C ARG A 14 10.73 8.04 17.74
N GLY A 15 10.84 8.36 16.45
CA GLY A 15 12.12 8.67 15.83
C GLY A 15 12.82 9.88 16.45
N ALA A 16 12.09 10.99 16.66
CA ALA A 16 12.67 12.22 17.19
C ALA A 16 12.96 12.16 18.70
N SER A 17 12.09 11.54 19.49
CA SER A 17 12.23 11.51 20.96
C SER A 17 13.07 10.35 21.48
N LYS A 18 13.14 9.23 20.75
CA LYS A 18 13.84 8.01 21.18
C LYS A 18 14.99 7.59 20.26
N GLY A 19 15.17 8.26 19.12
CA GLY A 19 16.22 7.91 18.15
C GLY A 19 15.95 6.64 17.35
N GLU A 20 14.73 6.09 17.41
CA GLU A 20 14.39 4.74 16.93
C GLU A 20 14.25 4.63 15.39
N TRP A 21 14.88 5.51 14.62
CA TRP A 21 14.78 5.50 13.15
C TRP A 21 15.35 4.20 12.56
N VAL A 22 16.39 3.63 13.16
CA VAL A 22 17.04 2.41 12.67
C VAL A 22 16.26 1.16 13.06
N GLU A 23 15.75 1.14 14.28
CA GLU A 23 14.90 0.09 14.86
C GLU A 23 13.54 0.03 14.15
N MET A 24 13.04 1.17 13.67
CA MET A 24 11.87 1.22 12.79
C MET A 24 12.20 0.91 11.32
N TYR A 25 13.44 0.53 10.99
CA TYR A 25 13.90 0.26 9.63
C TYR A 25 13.70 1.43 8.64
N LEU A 26 13.51 2.64 9.16
CA LEU A 26 13.36 3.89 8.39
C LEU A 26 14.72 4.45 7.99
N ALA A 27 15.73 4.23 8.83
CA ALA A 27 17.14 4.52 8.58
C ALA A 27 17.96 3.23 8.64
N GLY A 28 19.02 3.11 7.83
CA GLY A 28 19.91 1.94 7.81
C GLY A 28 19.40 0.77 6.96
N GLY A 29 19.84 -0.44 7.29
CA GLY A 29 19.60 -1.65 6.49
C GLY A 29 20.26 -1.61 5.11
N ASP A 30 19.80 -2.49 4.22
CA ASP A 30 20.28 -2.59 2.82
C ASP A 30 19.25 -1.97 1.87
N LEU A 31 19.41 -0.67 1.61
CA LEU A 31 18.54 0.08 0.70
C LEU A 31 18.56 -0.50 -0.72
N LYS A 32 19.72 -0.91 -1.24
CA LYS A 32 19.84 -1.44 -2.61
C LYS A 32 19.05 -2.72 -2.76
N LYS A 33 19.15 -3.64 -1.80
CA LYS A 33 18.36 -4.87 -1.77
C LYS A 33 16.88 -4.57 -1.59
N SER A 34 16.53 -3.63 -0.73
CA SER A 34 15.14 -3.21 -0.50
C SER A 34 14.49 -2.71 -1.78
N LEU A 35 15.13 -1.74 -2.46
CA LEU A 35 14.64 -1.18 -3.72
C LEU A 35 14.63 -2.20 -4.86
N LYS A 36 15.63 -3.09 -4.95
CA LYS A 36 15.66 -4.15 -5.98
C LYS A 36 14.44 -5.06 -5.85
N TRP A 37 14.21 -5.62 -4.66
CA TRP A 37 13.07 -6.52 -4.46
C TRP A 37 11.73 -5.78 -4.48
N GLY A 38 11.70 -4.53 -4.02
CA GLY A 38 10.55 -3.66 -4.15
C GLY A 38 10.15 -3.40 -5.61
N GLY A 39 11.12 -3.10 -6.47
CA GLY A 39 10.87 -2.90 -7.90
C GLY A 39 10.40 -4.18 -8.59
N ILE A 40 11.00 -5.34 -8.28
CA ILE A 40 10.59 -6.63 -8.84
C ILE A 40 9.15 -6.98 -8.40
N ALA A 41 8.87 -6.94 -7.10
CA ALA A 41 7.55 -7.28 -6.57
C ALA A 41 6.48 -6.29 -7.04
N GLY A 42 6.79 -4.99 -7.01
CA GLY A 42 5.92 -3.93 -7.51
C GLY A 42 5.62 -4.10 -9.00
N GLY A 43 6.63 -4.41 -9.83
CA GLY A 43 6.43 -4.68 -11.26
C GLY A 43 5.54 -5.89 -11.53
N ILE A 44 5.68 -6.97 -10.75
CA ILE A 44 4.80 -8.14 -10.86
C ILE A 44 3.35 -7.75 -10.50
N LEU A 45 3.15 -7.05 -9.37
CA LEU A 45 1.81 -6.61 -8.97
C LEU A 45 1.20 -5.63 -9.98
N PHE A 46 2.00 -4.71 -10.52
CA PHE A 46 1.57 -3.77 -11.56
C PHE A 46 1.00 -4.50 -12.78
N VAL A 47 1.72 -5.51 -13.30
CA VAL A 47 1.24 -6.28 -14.45
C VAL A 47 -0.02 -7.06 -14.10
N LEU A 48 -0.07 -7.70 -12.93
CA LEU A 48 -1.25 -8.44 -12.49
C LEU A 48 -2.47 -7.52 -12.35
N ASP A 49 -2.28 -6.33 -11.81
CA ASP A 49 -3.32 -5.31 -11.64
C ASP A 49 -3.90 -4.89 -12.99
N LEU A 50 -3.05 -4.44 -13.93
CA LEU A 50 -3.51 -4.03 -15.27
C LEU A 50 -4.26 -5.15 -15.99
N VAL A 51 -3.75 -6.39 -15.93
CA VAL A 51 -4.41 -7.55 -16.56
C VAL A 51 -5.76 -7.83 -15.90
N ASN A 52 -5.83 -7.81 -14.57
CA ASN A 52 -7.07 -8.02 -13.84
C ASN A 52 -8.09 -6.93 -14.16
N THR A 53 -7.67 -5.67 -14.25
CA THR A 53 -8.55 -4.54 -14.56
C THR A 53 -9.06 -4.60 -15.99
N VAL A 54 -8.23 -4.97 -16.97
CA VAL A 54 -8.70 -5.25 -18.34
C VAL A 54 -9.73 -6.38 -18.36
N ILE A 55 -9.51 -7.47 -17.63
CA ILE A 55 -10.47 -8.58 -17.54
C ILE A 55 -11.75 -8.16 -16.82
N TYR A 56 -11.64 -7.32 -15.80
CA TYR A 56 -12.76 -6.81 -15.02
C TYR A 56 -13.68 -5.96 -15.91
N TYR A 57 -13.13 -4.97 -16.61
CA TYR A 57 -13.89 -4.16 -17.55
C TYR A 57 -14.37 -4.94 -18.76
N SER A 58 -13.61 -5.94 -19.25
CA SER A 58 -14.04 -6.77 -20.39
C SER A 58 -15.35 -7.53 -20.15
N LYS A 59 -15.70 -7.74 -18.88
CA LYS A 59 -16.93 -8.39 -18.43
C LYS A 59 -18.08 -7.42 -18.14
N GLY A 60 -17.91 -6.13 -18.43
CA GLY A 60 -18.90 -5.09 -18.16
C GLY A 60 -19.06 -4.74 -16.68
N ALA A 61 -18.04 -5.03 -15.86
CA ALA A 61 -18.08 -4.67 -14.45
C ALA A 61 -17.93 -3.16 -14.26
N PRO A 62 -18.61 -2.56 -13.26
CA PRO A 62 -18.68 -1.11 -13.10
C PRO A 62 -17.35 -0.53 -12.59
N PRO A 63 -16.98 0.69 -12.98
CA PRO A 63 -15.78 1.36 -12.45
C PRO A 63 -15.91 1.63 -10.93
N MET A 64 -14.78 1.83 -10.25
CA MET A 64 -14.73 2.25 -8.86
C MET A 64 -15.11 3.74 -8.73
N VAL A 65 -16.42 4.02 -8.70
CA VAL A 65 -16.99 5.37 -8.74
C VAL A 65 -16.65 6.18 -7.49
N ASP A 66 -16.65 5.58 -6.30
CA ASP A 66 -16.32 6.31 -5.08
C ASP A 66 -14.83 6.68 -5.05
N MET A 67 -13.97 5.75 -5.48
CA MET A 67 -12.54 6.00 -5.67
C MET A 67 -12.32 7.15 -6.66
N LEU A 68 -12.95 7.11 -7.84
CA LEU A 68 -12.91 8.21 -8.80
C LEU A 68 -13.32 9.54 -8.15
N GLY A 69 -14.39 9.52 -7.34
CA GLY A 69 -14.85 10.69 -6.59
C GLY A 69 -13.78 11.27 -5.66
N ILE A 70 -13.09 10.42 -4.89
CA ILE A 70 -12.01 10.86 -4.00
C ILE A 70 -10.82 11.39 -4.80
N LEU A 71 -10.40 10.68 -5.84
CA LEU A 71 -9.16 11.00 -6.54
C LEU A 71 -9.28 12.27 -7.37
N VAL A 72 -10.41 12.40 -8.05
CA VAL A 72 -10.68 13.46 -9.01
C VAL A 72 -11.47 14.58 -8.36
N ASN A 73 -12.67 14.29 -7.86
CA ASN A 73 -13.58 15.36 -7.43
C ASN A 73 -13.08 16.05 -6.16
N MET A 74 -12.36 15.32 -5.30
CA MET A 74 -11.76 15.88 -4.07
C MET A 74 -10.27 16.25 -4.24
N ASN A 75 -9.67 16.01 -5.40
CA ASN A 75 -8.24 16.26 -5.69
C ASN A 75 -7.26 15.57 -4.72
N PHE A 76 -7.64 14.43 -4.13
CA PHE A 76 -6.77 13.74 -3.16
C PHE A 76 -5.68 12.89 -3.79
N LEU A 77 -5.64 12.78 -5.12
CA LEU A 77 -4.59 12.06 -5.84
C LEU A 77 -3.17 12.46 -5.39
N PHE A 78 -2.93 13.74 -5.18
CA PHE A 78 -1.61 14.27 -4.78
C PHE A 78 -1.25 13.97 -3.31
N LEU A 79 -2.20 13.57 -2.48
CA LEU A 79 -1.97 13.21 -1.08
C LEU A 79 -1.61 11.73 -0.93
N PHE A 80 -1.74 10.92 -1.97
CA PHE A 80 -1.43 9.50 -1.88
C PHE A 80 0.00 9.17 -1.51
N PRO A 81 1.04 9.87 -2.02
CA PRO A 81 2.39 9.61 -1.56
C PRO A 81 2.53 9.75 -0.04
N ILE A 82 1.82 10.69 0.57
CA ILE A 82 1.81 10.91 2.02
C ILE A 82 1.06 9.78 2.73
N LEU A 83 -0.08 9.33 2.17
CA LEU A 83 -0.81 8.17 2.70
C LEU A 83 0.05 6.91 2.68
N VAL A 84 0.71 6.61 1.55
CA VAL A 84 1.61 5.46 1.41
C VAL A 84 2.71 5.51 2.46
N LEU A 85 3.36 6.66 2.64
CA LEU A 85 4.38 6.80 3.67
C LEU A 85 3.80 6.54 5.06
N ALA A 86 2.63 7.10 5.38
CA ALA A 86 1.98 6.88 6.67
C ALA A 86 1.69 5.39 6.93
N GLU A 87 1.19 4.68 5.93
CA GLU A 87 0.85 3.26 6.05
C GLU A 87 2.09 2.39 6.14
N GLU A 88 3.09 2.60 5.28
CA GLU A 88 4.31 1.80 5.29
C GLU A 88 5.13 2.04 6.56
N PHE A 89 5.24 3.30 7.00
CA PHE A 89 5.98 3.64 8.21
C PHE A 89 5.29 3.08 9.45
N LEU A 90 3.96 3.11 9.52
CA LEU A 90 3.22 2.55 10.63
C LEU A 90 3.27 1.01 10.66
N TRP A 91 2.92 0.36 9.55
CA TRP A 91 2.74 -1.09 9.54
C TRP A 91 4.06 -1.86 9.42
N ARG A 92 4.94 -1.45 8.50
CA ARG A 92 6.21 -2.17 8.23
C ARG A 92 7.38 -1.55 8.99
N GLY A 93 7.38 -0.23 9.12
CA GLY A 93 8.41 0.46 9.89
C GLY A 93 8.25 0.21 11.38
N LEU A 94 7.11 0.60 11.95
CA LEU A 94 6.91 0.60 13.39
C LEU A 94 6.41 -0.75 13.93
N MET A 95 5.26 -1.24 13.46
CA MET A 95 4.62 -2.42 14.05
C MET A 95 5.41 -3.70 13.74
N LEU A 96 5.72 -3.96 12.47
CA LEU A 96 6.47 -5.15 12.06
C LEU A 96 7.85 -5.23 12.73
N SER A 97 8.62 -4.15 12.70
CA SER A 97 9.95 -4.15 13.33
C SER A 97 9.84 -4.41 14.84
N SER A 98 8.92 -3.73 15.53
CA SER A 98 8.72 -3.89 16.97
C SER A 98 8.32 -5.31 17.34
N MET A 99 7.49 -5.98 16.54
CA MET A 99 7.13 -7.39 16.79
C MET A 99 8.36 -8.30 16.65
N VAL A 100 9.11 -8.13 15.56
CA VAL A 100 10.30 -8.96 15.27
C VAL A 100 11.38 -8.76 16.31
N GLU A 101 11.66 -7.51 16.71
CA GLU A 101 12.67 -7.19 17.72
C GLU A 101 12.30 -7.71 19.12
N LYS A 102 11.00 -7.81 19.43
CA LYS A 102 10.49 -8.45 20.65
C LYS A 102 10.51 -9.98 20.60
N GLY A 103 11.07 -10.58 19.55
CA GLY A 103 11.23 -12.02 19.41
C GLY A 103 10.00 -12.76 18.88
N PHE A 104 9.01 -12.06 18.32
CA PHE A 104 7.89 -12.72 17.66
C PHE A 104 8.39 -13.44 16.40
N ASN A 105 7.72 -14.54 16.02
CA ASN A 105 8.04 -15.24 14.79
C ASN A 105 7.94 -14.28 13.58
N PRO A 106 8.96 -14.19 12.69
CA PRO A 106 8.93 -13.21 11.60
C PRO A 106 7.79 -13.41 10.60
N HIS A 107 7.44 -14.66 10.27
CA HIS A 107 6.36 -14.96 9.34
C HIS A 107 4.99 -14.62 9.94
N LEU A 108 4.79 -14.95 11.22
CA LEU A 108 3.60 -14.54 11.97
C LEU A 108 3.49 -13.01 12.02
N SER A 109 4.61 -12.31 12.23
CA SER A 109 4.63 -10.85 12.30
C SER A 109 4.24 -10.22 10.96
N VAL A 110 4.74 -10.74 9.83
CA VAL A 110 4.30 -10.31 8.49
C VAL A 110 2.82 -10.57 8.27
N PHE A 111 2.34 -11.76 8.62
CA PHE A 111 0.93 -12.09 8.43
C PHE A 111 0.00 -11.20 9.27
N VAL A 112 0.30 -11.01 10.55
CA VAL A 112 -0.49 -10.17 11.46
C VAL A 112 -0.49 -8.72 11.00
N THR A 113 0.67 -8.16 10.65
CA THR A 113 0.75 -6.76 10.19
C THR A 113 0.03 -6.56 8.86
N ALA A 114 0.11 -7.51 7.92
CA ALA A 114 -0.66 -7.49 6.68
C ALA A 114 -2.17 -7.58 6.95
N LEU A 115 -2.60 -8.43 7.88
CA LEU A 115 -4.01 -8.56 8.24
C LEU A 115 -4.56 -7.28 8.89
N CYS A 116 -3.81 -6.66 9.81
CA CYS A 116 -4.18 -5.37 10.40
C CYS A 116 -4.26 -4.27 9.33
N TYR A 117 -3.33 -4.26 8.38
CA TYR A 117 -3.33 -3.34 7.24
C TYR A 117 -4.57 -3.53 6.34
N VAL A 118 -4.95 -4.78 6.05
CA VAL A 118 -6.18 -5.11 5.32
C VAL A 118 -7.42 -4.66 6.07
N LEU A 119 -7.52 -4.98 7.37
CA LEU A 119 -8.67 -4.59 8.19
C LEU A 119 -8.78 -3.07 8.34
N ASN A 120 -7.65 -2.35 8.32
CA ASN A 120 -7.63 -0.89 8.34
C ASN A 120 -8.40 -0.30 7.14
N HIS A 121 -8.33 -0.91 5.95
CA HIS A 121 -9.10 -0.43 4.79
C HIS A 121 -10.61 -0.46 5.05
N TYR A 122 -11.11 -1.50 5.72
CA TYR A 122 -12.50 -1.55 6.13
C TYR A 122 -12.87 -0.49 7.17
N ALA A 123 -11.91 -0.07 8.00
CA ALA A 123 -12.15 0.91 9.06
C ALA A 123 -12.07 2.36 8.57
N VAL A 124 -11.10 2.71 7.72
CA VAL A 124 -10.72 4.11 7.45
C VAL A 124 -10.97 4.58 6.01
N ALA A 125 -11.13 3.67 5.03
CA ALA A 125 -11.27 4.08 3.64
C ALA A 125 -12.61 4.78 3.42
N PRO A 126 -12.65 6.02 2.87
CA PRO A 126 -13.87 6.80 2.74
C PRO A 126 -14.70 6.43 1.49
N VAL A 127 -14.81 5.14 1.19
CA VAL A 127 -15.61 4.58 0.07
C VAL A 127 -16.65 3.59 0.58
N GLY A 128 -17.59 3.18 -0.28
CA GLY A 128 -18.57 2.13 0.01
C GLY A 128 -17.94 0.75 0.27
N MET A 129 -18.67 -0.14 0.94
CA MET A 129 -18.16 -1.44 1.40
C MET A 129 -17.61 -2.34 0.30
N TYR A 130 -18.18 -2.26 -0.91
CA TYR A 130 -17.70 -3.02 -2.06
C TYR A 130 -16.28 -2.60 -2.45
N GLU A 131 -16.04 -1.29 -2.65
CA GLU A 131 -14.71 -0.77 -2.97
C GLU A 131 -13.72 -0.98 -1.83
N ARG A 132 -14.15 -0.88 -0.56
CA ARG A 132 -13.29 -1.26 0.59
C ARG A 132 -12.81 -2.70 0.48
N GLY A 133 -13.70 -3.60 0.04
CA GLY A 133 -13.36 -5.01 -0.18
C GLY A 133 -12.33 -5.19 -1.30
N LEU A 134 -12.48 -4.48 -2.42
CA LEU A 134 -11.51 -4.48 -3.52
C LEU A 134 -10.14 -3.97 -3.06
N MET A 135 -10.11 -2.81 -2.37
CA MET A 135 -8.89 -2.24 -1.81
C MET A 135 -8.24 -3.20 -0.81
N ALA A 136 -9.03 -3.82 0.08
CA ALA A 136 -8.55 -4.79 1.06
C ALA A 136 -7.92 -6.03 0.41
N MET A 137 -8.50 -6.53 -0.69
CA MET A 137 -7.94 -7.65 -1.44
C MET A 137 -6.60 -7.28 -2.09
N MET A 138 -6.45 -6.07 -2.62
CA MET A 138 -5.19 -5.57 -3.17
C MET A 138 -4.15 -5.29 -2.06
N ALA A 139 -4.59 -4.77 -0.92
CA ALA A 139 -3.73 -4.44 0.22
C ALA A 139 -3.04 -5.68 0.80
N PHE A 140 -3.67 -6.86 0.73
CA PHE A 140 -3.10 -8.08 1.30
C PHE A 140 -1.76 -8.50 0.65
N PRO A 141 -1.65 -8.72 -0.68
CA PRO A 141 -0.37 -9.04 -1.31
C PRO A 141 0.67 -7.93 -1.13
N ILE A 142 0.28 -6.66 -1.14
CA ILE A 142 1.17 -5.52 -0.84
C ILE A 142 1.72 -5.64 0.59
N GLY A 143 0.87 -5.96 1.57
CA GLY A 143 1.25 -6.16 2.97
C GLY A 143 2.23 -7.31 3.14
N ILE A 144 1.95 -8.47 2.54
CA ILE A 144 2.79 -9.67 2.63
C ILE A 144 4.14 -9.47 1.95
N LEU A 145 4.16 -9.02 0.68
CA LEU A 145 5.40 -8.82 -0.08
C LEU A 145 6.24 -7.72 0.55
N GLY A 146 5.63 -6.59 0.90
CA GLY A 146 6.27 -5.50 1.62
C GLY A 146 6.91 -5.96 2.92
N GLY A 147 6.17 -6.71 3.75
CA GLY A 147 6.67 -7.26 5.01
C GLY A 147 7.91 -8.14 4.82
N TYR A 148 7.91 -9.05 3.84
CA TYR A 148 9.09 -9.88 3.56
C TYR A 148 10.28 -9.11 3.01
N ILE A 149 10.05 -8.09 2.17
CA ILE A 149 11.10 -7.20 1.67
C ILE A 149 11.76 -6.48 2.85
N VAL A 150 10.95 -5.91 3.75
CA VAL A 150 11.45 -5.23 4.95
C VAL A 150 12.21 -6.19 5.86
N LEU A 151 11.69 -7.39 6.13
CA LEU A 151 12.39 -8.39 6.94
C LEU A 151 13.78 -8.74 6.38
N LYS A 152 13.89 -8.92 5.06
CA LYS A 152 15.13 -9.36 4.41
C LYS A 152 16.15 -8.25 4.19
N SER A 153 15.72 -7.00 4.16
CA SER A 153 16.58 -5.82 3.93
C SER A 153 16.80 -4.97 5.16
N LYS A 154 15.96 -5.12 6.21
CA LYS A 154 15.86 -4.20 7.35
C LYS A 154 15.70 -2.74 6.92
N ASN A 155 14.94 -2.51 5.85
CA ASN A 155 14.73 -1.19 5.26
C ASN A 155 13.34 -1.11 4.59
N VAL A 156 12.55 -0.08 4.93
CA VAL A 156 11.15 0.03 4.49
C VAL A 156 10.95 0.49 3.04
N TRP A 157 11.95 1.09 2.41
CA TRP A 157 11.77 1.83 1.15
C TRP A 157 11.38 0.94 -0.03
N GLY A 158 11.75 -0.34 -0.01
CA GLY A 158 11.26 -1.33 -0.96
C GLY A 158 9.76 -1.59 -0.84
N SER A 159 9.22 -1.60 0.38
CA SER A 159 7.78 -1.72 0.63
C SER A 159 7.03 -0.45 0.20
N VAL A 160 7.60 0.73 0.49
CA VAL A 160 7.14 2.02 -0.04
C VAL A 160 7.09 1.99 -1.56
N LEU A 161 8.15 1.49 -2.22
CA LEU A 161 8.20 1.42 -3.68
C LEU A 161 7.12 0.48 -4.25
N VAL A 162 6.91 -0.71 -3.67
CA VAL A 162 5.83 -1.63 -4.07
C VAL A 162 4.49 -0.90 -4.03
N HIS A 163 4.21 -0.25 -2.90
CA HIS A 163 2.95 0.42 -2.68
C HIS A 163 2.77 1.63 -3.62
N MET A 164 3.81 2.43 -3.85
CA MET A 164 3.75 3.53 -4.83
C MET A 164 3.48 3.01 -6.25
N ILE A 165 4.08 1.90 -6.64
CA ILE A 165 3.86 1.28 -7.96
C ILE A 165 2.40 0.81 -8.10
N THR A 166 1.81 0.20 -7.07
CA THR A 166 0.40 -0.22 -7.10
C THR A 166 -0.56 0.97 -7.05
N MET A 167 -0.19 2.05 -6.36
CA MET A 167 -0.97 3.29 -6.44
C MET A 167 -0.92 3.89 -7.83
N PHE A 168 0.24 3.80 -8.49
CA PHE A 168 0.38 4.25 -9.87
C PHE A 168 -0.41 3.37 -10.86
N SER A 169 -0.46 2.05 -10.70
CA SER A 169 -1.33 1.21 -11.53
C SER A 169 -2.80 1.54 -11.34
N MET A 170 -3.25 1.77 -10.10
CA MET A 170 -4.64 2.20 -9.84
C MET A 170 -4.99 3.52 -10.55
N VAL A 171 -4.04 4.44 -10.69
CA VAL A 171 -4.24 5.66 -11.51
C VAL A 171 -4.48 5.29 -12.97
N LEU A 172 -3.69 4.38 -13.54
CA LEU A 172 -3.91 3.91 -14.91
C LEU A 172 -5.25 3.19 -15.07
N ASP A 173 -5.65 2.41 -14.09
CA ASP A 173 -6.91 1.66 -14.06
C ASP A 173 -8.15 2.56 -14.08
N ILE A 174 -8.04 3.75 -13.48
CA ILE A 174 -9.13 4.71 -13.39
C ILE A 174 -9.13 5.67 -14.59
N PHE A 175 -7.95 6.14 -15.04
CA PHE A 175 -7.86 7.20 -16.05
C PHE A 175 -7.52 6.72 -17.46
N VAL A 176 -6.84 5.59 -17.61
CA VAL A 176 -6.29 5.15 -18.91
C VAL A 176 -7.05 3.95 -19.44
N ILE A 177 -7.15 2.86 -18.68
CA ILE A 177 -7.76 1.61 -19.17
C ILE A 177 -9.20 1.80 -19.70
N PRO A 178 -10.09 2.54 -19.02
CA PRO A 178 -11.46 2.74 -19.50
C PRO A 178 -11.53 3.40 -20.89
N ASN A 179 -10.53 4.23 -21.24
CA ASN A 179 -10.47 4.94 -22.52
C ASN A 179 -9.81 4.11 -23.64
N VAL A 180 -9.04 3.07 -23.29
CA VAL A 180 -8.30 2.22 -24.25
C VAL A 180 -9.05 0.92 -24.57
N VAL A 181 -10.02 0.53 -23.73
CA VAL A 181 -10.94 -0.59 -23.99
C VAL A 181 -12.37 -0.04 -24.20
N PRO A 182 -12.64 0.76 -25.25
CA PRO A 182 -13.89 1.50 -25.42
C PRO A 182 -15.11 0.61 -25.77
N SER A 183 -14.92 -0.65 -26.16
CA SER A 183 -16.02 -1.53 -26.64
C SER A 183 -17.01 -1.97 -25.56
N LEU A 184 -16.93 -1.45 -24.33
CA LEU A 184 -17.78 -1.80 -23.19
C LEU A 184 -18.43 -0.60 -22.49
N PHE A 185 -18.17 0.62 -22.96
CA PHE A 185 -18.76 1.86 -22.43
C PHE A 185 -19.68 2.52 -23.48
N HIS A 186 -20.48 1.71 -24.18
CA HIS A 186 -21.71 2.21 -24.82
C HIS A 186 -22.84 2.17 -23.81
N LEU A 187 -22.82 3.13 -22.87
CA LEU A 187 -24.00 3.65 -22.18
C LEU A 187 -24.24 5.07 -22.68
#